data_AF-A0A420I0I0-F1
#
_entry.id   AF-A0A420I0I0-F1
#
_cell.length_a   1.000
_cell.length_b   1.000
_cell.length_c   1.000
_cell.angle_alpha   90.00
_cell.angle_beta   90.00
_cell.angle_gamma   90.00
#
_symmetry.space_group_name_H-M   'P 1'
#
loop_
_entity.id
_entity.type
_entity.pdbx_description
1 polymer ?
#
loop_
_entity_poly.entity_id
_entity_poly.type
_entity_poly.pdbx_seq_one_letter_code
_entity_poly.pdbx_strand_id
1 'polypeptide(L)'
;MAHLSPATIFSPSVAKKQIAEAKEWSIIDNWLLAKFSGKPPPNFERNSDTLKALLALATFNENADEEVCMMAKVEANALEELKASTSKDLDIDILTSLENNLTRDGKSSLKALSDLSVTLNRPLPKIEALGRHLVDLQINSDTLDQMSDRVGTLEAHLNTELENIDILIGDLQSQAYQPSTDLANQVINNQRKIKEISMKLPELRDRVASLSFPSSEQFTVTIYDVNSEEKKFNELLRNVQDLELEVKSYHGLPHDVSLARIELENVRAELFKLINMRDNMFEDLVDRTNSSGKQT
;
A
#
# COMPACT_ATOMS: atom_id res chain seq x y z
N MET A 1 -6.76 -48.46 -5.87
CA MET A 1 -7.16 -48.69 -7.27
C MET A 1 -8.68 -48.63 -7.34
N ALA A 2 -9.25 -47.46 -7.62
CA ALA A 2 -10.69 -47.28 -7.75
C ALA A 2 -11.12 -47.73 -9.16
N HIS A 3 -12.06 -48.66 -9.23
CA HIS A 3 -12.63 -49.17 -10.47
C HIS A 3 -13.36 -48.04 -11.22
N LEU A 4 -12.75 -47.53 -12.29
CA LEU A 4 -13.44 -46.76 -13.33
C LEU A 4 -14.26 -47.75 -14.17
N SER A 5 -15.51 -47.96 -13.79
CA SER A 5 -16.44 -48.80 -14.57
C SER A 5 -16.78 -48.11 -15.90
N PRO A 6 -16.63 -48.78 -17.05
CA PRO A 6 -16.90 -48.20 -18.38
C PRO A 6 -18.36 -47.82 -18.63
N ALA A 7 -19.30 -48.23 -17.76
CA ALA A 7 -20.71 -47.85 -17.84
C ALA A 7 -20.97 -46.36 -17.51
N THR A 8 -20.07 -45.69 -16.78
CA THR A 8 -20.20 -44.25 -16.47
C THR A 8 -19.80 -43.37 -17.66
N ILE A 9 -19.02 -43.92 -18.60
CA ILE A 9 -18.53 -43.22 -19.80
C ILE A 9 -19.59 -43.21 -20.93
N PHE A 10 -20.56 -44.14 -20.91
CA PHE A 10 -21.59 -44.30 -21.94
C PHE A 10 -23.03 -44.13 -21.42
N SER A 11 -23.25 -43.23 -20.46
CA SER A 11 -24.61 -42.80 -20.12
C SER A 11 -25.08 -41.75 -21.14
N PRO A 12 -26.23 -41.93 -21.82
CA PRO A 12 -26.78 -40.95 -22.77
C PRO A 12 -26.88 -39.53 -22.20
N SER A 13 -27.02 -39.39 -20.89
CA SER A 13 -27.07 -38.11 -20.20
C SER A 13 -25.69 -37.42 -20.11
N VAL A 14 -24.60 -38.17 -19.98
CA VAL A 14 -23.22 -37.64 -19.95
C VAL A 14 -22.79 -37.24 -21.36
N ALA A 15 -23.11 -38.06 -22.36
CA ALA A 15 -22.85 -37.74 -23.77
C ALA A 15 -23.58 -36.45 -24.21
N LYS A 16 -24.84 -36.27 -23.79
CA LYS A 16 -25.59 -35.03 -24.06
C LYS A 16 -24.95 -33.79 -23.43
N LYS A 17 -24.43 -33.90 -22.20
CA LYS A 17 -23.72 -32.79 -21.53
C LYS A 17 -22.42 -32.44 -22.25
N GLN A 18 -21.63 -33.44 -22.63
CA GLN A 18 -20.39 -33.22 -23.39
C GLN A 18 -20.65 -32.60 -24.77
N ILE A 19 -21.73 -33.01 -25.45
CA ILE A 19 -22.14 -32.40 -26.72
C ILE A 19 -22.58 -30.93 -26.52
N ALA A 20 -23.32 -30.63 -25.45
CA ALA A 20 -23.72 -29.27 -25.12
C ALA A 20 -22.51 -28.38 -24.80
N GLU A 21 -21.59 -28.86 -23.96
CA GLU A 21 -20.34 -28.17 -23.63
C GLU A 21 -19.48 -27.96 -24.89
N ALA A 22 -19.37 -28.95 -25.78
CA ALA A 22 -18.65 -28.80 -27.05
C ALA A 22 -19.28 -27.74 -27.96
N LYS A 23 -20.61 -27.62 -27.96
CA LYS A 23 -21.31 -26.56 -28.69
C LYS A 23 -21.02 -25.18 -28.09
N GLU A 24 -21.06 -25.05 -26.77
CA GLU A 24 -20.73 -23.79 -26.08
C GLU A 24 -19.27 -23.36 -26.34
N TRP A 25 -18.33 -24.31 -26.34
CA TRP A 25 -16.95 -24.05 -26.74
C TRP A 25 -16.83 -23.59 -28.19
N SER A 26 -17.59 -24.15 -29.12
CA SER A 26 -17.57 -23.69 -30.52
C SER A 26 -18.07 -22.25 -30.68
N ILE A 27 -19.05 -21.84 -29.86
CA ILE A 27 -19.56 -20.46 -29.84
C ILE A 27 -18.47 -19.50 -29.35
N ILE A 28 -17.80 -19.86 -28.25
CA ILE A 28 -16.71 -19.08 -27.68
C ILE A 28 -15.52 -19.02 -28.64
N ASP A 29 -15.16 -20.13 -29.29
CA ASP A 29 -14.05 -20.17 -30.25
C ASP A 29 -14.31 -19.23 -31.43
N ASN A 30 -15.53 -19.21 -31.97
CA ASN A 30 -15.91 -18.26 -33.02
C ASN A 30 -15.89 -16.81 -32.51
N TRP A 31 -16.39 -16.55 -31.30
CA TRP A 31 -16.39 -15.22 -30.69
C TRP A 31 -14.97 -14.71 -30.40
N LEU A 32 -14.08 -15.56 -29.88
CA LEU A 32 -12.67 -15.23 -29.67
C LEU A 32 -11.96 -14.96 -31.01
N LEU A 33 -12.18 -15.79 -32.03
CA LEU A 33 -11.62 -15.54 -33.37
C LEU A 33 -12.08 -14.19 -33.94
N ALA A 34 -13.34 -13.82 -33.73
CA ALA A 34 -13.84 -12.51 -34.13
C ALA A 34 -13.15 -11.37 -33.35
N LYS A 35 -13.02 -11.47 -32.02
CA LYS A 35 -12.37 -10.43 -31.19
C LYS A 35 -10.86 -10.33 -31.41
N PHE A 36 -10.18 -11.40 -31.82
CA PHE A 36 -8.76 -11.41 -32.17
C PHE A 36 -8.48 -11.21 -33.67
N SER A 37 -9.47 -10.75 -34.45
CA SER A 37 -9.33 -10.47 -35.90
C SER A 37 -8.75 -11.65 -36.70
N GLY A 38 -9.22 -12.86 -36.39
CA GLY A 38 -8.79 -14.11 -37.02
C GLY A 38 -7.45 -14.66 -36.53
N LYS A 39 -6.79 -14.03 -35.55
CA LYS A 39 -5.61 -14.61 -34.87
C LYS A 39 -6.06 -15.60 -33.78
N PRO A 40 -5.31 -16.68 -33.55
CA PRO A 40 -5.64 -17.59 -32.46
C PRO A 40 -5.50 -16.87 -31.12
N PRO A 41 -6.45 -17.05 -30.18
CA PRO A 41 -6.33 -16.49 -28.84
C PRO A 41 -5.13 -17.12 -28.10
N PRO A 42 -4.58 -16.42 -27.08
CA PRO A 42 -3.56 -17.00 -26.20
C PRO A 42 -4.01 -18.33 -25.58
N ASN A 43 -3.07 -19.22 -25.28
CA ASN A 43 -3.40 -20.49 -24.65
C ASN A 43 -4.02 -20.28 -23.26
N PHE A 44 -5.15 -20.95 -22.99
CA PHE A 44 -5.82 -20.92 -21.70
C PHE A 44 -6.39 -22.29 -21.35
N GLU A 45 -6.68 -22.49 -20.07
CA GLU A 45 -7.24 -23.73 -19.57
C GLU A 45 -8.73 -23.87 -19.94
N ARG A 46 -9.08 -24.96 -20.63
CA ARG A 46 -10.48 -25.29 -20.93
C ARG A 46 -11.07 -26.11 -19.78
N ASN A 47 -11.73 -25.44 -18.85
CA ASN A 47 -12.48 -26.05 -17.75
C ASN A 47 -13.93 -25.51 -17.72
N SER A 48 -14.81 -26.09 -16.92
CA SER A 48 -16.22 -25.66 -16.86
C SER A 48 -16.39 -24.23 -16.35
N ASP A 49 -15.48 -23.79 -15.48
CA ASP A 49 -15.54 -22.46 -14.88
C ASP A 49 -15.10 -21.39 -15.88
N THR A 50 -14.09 -21.67 -16.71
CA THR A 50 -13.65 -20.80 -17.81
C THR A 50 -14.68 -20.75 -18.92
N LEU A 51 -15.34 -21.87 -19.24
CA LEU A 51 -16.46 -21.88 -20.18
C LEU A 51 -17.58 -20.94 -19.73
N LYS A 52 -18.00 -21.05 -18.46
CA LYS A 52 -19.05 -20.21 -17.88
C LYS A 52 -18.65 -18.72 -17.86
N ALA A 53 -17.41 -18.42 -17.47
CA ALA A 53 -16.89 -17.05 -17.45
C ALA A 53 -16.82 -16.44 -18.86
N LEU A 54 -16.30 -17.19 -19.84
CA LEU A 54 -16.19 -16.74 -21.23
C LEU A 54 -17.56 -16.56 -21.89
N LEU A 55 -18.53 -17.44 -21.60
CA LEU A 55 -19.90 -17.28 -22.08
C LEU A 55 -20.54 -16.01 -21.49
N ALA A 56 -20.40 -15.78 -20.18
CA ALA A 56 -20.89 -14.55 -19.56
C ALA A 56 -20.26 -13.30 -20.18
N LEU A 57 -18.94 -13.31 -20.42
CA LEU A 57 -18.24 -12.22 -21.10
C LEU A 57 -18.70 -12.02 -22.55
N ALA A 58 -18.94 -13.11 -23.28
CA ALA A 58 -19.45 -13.03 -24.64
C ALA A 58 -20.83 -12.37 -24.68
N THR A 59 -21.74 -12.80 -23.79
CA THR A 59 -23.08 -12.19 -23.69
C THR A 59 -23.03 -10.73 -23.25
N PHE A 60 -22.12 -10.37 -22.33
CA PHE A 60 -21.96 -8.99 -21.89
C PHE A 60 -21.44 -8.10 -23.02
N ASN A 61 -20.44 -8.58 -23.78
CA ASN A 61 -19.93 -7.86 -24.93
C ASN A 61 -20.99 -7.70 -26.03
N GLU A 62 -21.78 -8.73 -26.31
CA GLU A 62 -22.87 -8.65 -27.29
C GLU A 62 -23.93 -7.62 -26.87
N ASN A 63 -24.36 -7.63 -25.60
CA ASN A 63 -25.26 -6.61 -25.06
C ASN A 63 -24.67 -5.20 -25.18
N ALA A 64 -23.38 -5.03 -24.87
CA ALA A 64 -22.71 -3.73 -24.99
C ALA A 64 -22.63 -3.28 -26.46
N ASP A 65 -22.30 -4.19 -27.38
CA ASP A 65 -22.25 -3.92 -28.82
C ASP A 65 -23.67 -3.54 -29.33
N GLU A 66 -24.73 -4.19 -28.85
CA GLU A 66 -26.13 -3.85 -29.14
C GLU A 66 -26.53 -2.46 -28.59
N GLU A 67 -26.17 -2.14 -27.35
CA GLU A 67 -26.43 -0.83 -26.73
C GLU A 67 -25.76 0.30 -27.53
N VAL A 68 -24.50 0.12 -27.92
CA VAL A 68 -23.77 1.09 -28.76
C VAL A 68 -24.47 1.25 -30.11
N CYS A 69 -24.92 0.15 -30.73
CA CYS A 69 -25.67 0.21 -31.99
C CYS A 69 -27.00 0.96 -31.84
N MET A 70 -27.73 0.74 -30.75
CA MET A 70 -28.97 1.46 -30.45
C MET A 70 -28.73 2.94 -30.24
N MET A 71 -27.71 3.31 -29.46
CA MET A 71 -27.34 4.71 -29.24
C MET A 71 -26.97 5.40 -30.56
N ALA A 72 -26.16 4.77 -31.39
CA ALA A 72 -25.80 5.31 -32.71
C ALA A 72 -27.02 5.54 -33.62
N LYS A 73 -28.02 4.64 -33.57
CA LYS A 73 -29.29 4.82 -34.31
C LYS A 73 -30.12 5.97 -33.76
N VAL A 74 -30.22 6.10 -32.44
CA VAL A 74 -30.93 7.20 -31.77
C VAL A 74 -30.29 8.53 -32.15
N GLU A 75 -28.96 8.62 -32.09
CA GLU A 75 -28.21 9.81 -32.49
C GLU A 75 -28.43 10.15 -33.97
N ALA A 76 -28.34 9.15 -34.87
CA ALA A 76 -28.59 9.37 -36.30
C ALA A 76 -30.00 9.90 -36.57
N ASN A 77 -31.02 9.29 -35.95
CA ASN A 77 -32.41 9.72 -36.09
C ASN A 77 -32.62 11.13 -35.51
N ALA A 78 -32.05 11.43 -34.34
CA ALA A 78 -32.13 12.75 -33.74
C ALA A 78 -31.45 13.83 -34.62
N LEU A 79 -30.32 13.49 -35.27
CA LEU A 79 -29.64 14.37 -36.22
C LEU A 79 -30.49 14.61 -37.48
N GLU A 80 -31.17 13.59 -37.99
CA GLU A 80 -32.09 13.73 -39.13
C GLU A 80 -33.27 14.63 -38.78
N GLU A 81 -33.88 14.44 -37.60
CA GLU A 81 -34.99 15.26 -37.12
C GLU A 81 -34.56 16.73 -36.91
N LEU A 82 -33.38 16.97 -36.32
CA LEU A 82 -32.82 18.31 -36.18
C LEU A 82 -32.62 18.98 -37.54
N LYS A 83 -31.99 18.30 -38.51
CA LYS A 83 -31.79 18.84 -39.87
C LYS A 83 -33.12 19.16 -40.56
N ALA A 84 -34.12 18.29 -40.41
CA ALA A 84 -35.45 18.51 -40.96
C ALA A 84 -36.16 19.71 -40.30
N SER A 85 -35.97 19.91 -38.99
CA SER A 85 -36.53 21.03 -38.24
C SER A 85 -35.88 22.36 -38.61
N THR A 86 -34.55 22.42 -38.75
CA THR A 86 -33.81 23.60 -39.19
C THR A 86 -34.29 24.10 -40.55
N SER A 87 -34.55 23.22 -41.52
CA SER A 87 -35.01 23.63 -42.86
C SER A 87 -36.36 24.36 -42.91
N LYS A 88 -37.15 24.32 -41.82
CA LYS A 88 -38.47 24.95 -41.71
C LYS A 88 -38.45 26.28 -40.97
N ASP A 89 -37.29 26.70 -40.47
CA ASP A 89 -37.20 27.83 -39.55
C ASP A 89 -37.16 29.16 -40.31
N LEU A 90 -38.21 29.96 -40.17
CA LEU A 90 -38.40 31.25 -40.85
C LEU A 90 -37.33 32.28 -40.43
N ASP A 91 -36.66 32.04 -39.31
CA ASP A 91 -35.65 32.93 -38.73
C ASP A 91 -34.24 32.72 -39.32
N ILE A 92 -34.03 31.72 -40.20
CA ILE A 92 -32.72 31.48 -40.84
C ILE A 92 -32.25 32.70 -41.63
N ASP A 93 -33.14 33.38 -42.35
CA ASP A 93 -32.79 34.55 -43.15
C ASP A 93 -32.37 35.74 -42.25
N ILE A 94 -32.98 35.85 -41.07
CA ILE A 94 -32.62 36.87 -40.07
C ILE A 94 -31.27 36.53 -39.44
N LEU A 95 -31.06 35.27 -39.06
CA LEU A 95 -29.81 34.79 -38.45
C LEU A 95 -28.63 34.91 -39.43
N THR A 96 -28.81 34.55 -40.69
CA THR A 96 -27.78 34.71 -41.74
C THR A 96 -27.49 36.18 -42.02
N SER A 97 -28.51 37.05 -42.02
CA SER A 97 -28.28 38.50 -42.11
C SER A 97 -27.48 39.02 -40.91
N LEU A 98 -27.78 38.57 -39.69
CA LEU A 98 -27.07 38.96 -38.48
C LEU A 98 -25.61 38.45 -38.51
N GLU A 99 -25.39 37.21 -38.94
CA GLU A 99 -24.07 36.63 -39.16
C GLU A 99 -23.26 37.42 -40.17
N ASN A 100 -23.87 37.86 -41.28
CA ASN A 100 -23.19 38.65 -42.30
C ASN A 100 -22.80 40.06 -41.81
N ASN A 101 -23.52 40.61 -40.84
CA ASN A 101 -23.23 41.93 -40.26
C ASN A 101 -22.28 41.89 -39.04
N LEU A 102 -21.90 40.69 -38.56
CA LEU A 102 -20.91 40.54 -37.49
C LEU A 102 -19.49 40.88 -37.98
N THR A 103 -18.72 41.55 -37.12
CA THR A 103 -17.28 41.77 -37.32
C THR A 103 -16.53 40.43 -37.36
N ARG A 104 -15.31 40.42 -37.92
CA ARG A 104 -14.45 39.22 -37.93
C ARG A 104 -14.25 38.64 -36.53
N ASP A 105 -14.01 39.51 -35.55
CA ASP A 105 -13.82 39.11 -34.15
C ASP A 105 -15.12 38.57 -33.53
N GLY A 106 -16.27 39.15 -33.88
CA GLY A 106 -17.58 38.64 -33.48
C GLY A 106 -17.84 37.23 -34.01
N LYS A 107 -17.55 36.99 -35.30
CA LYS A 107 -17.64 35.65 -35.90
C LYS A 107 -16.72 34.64 -35.22
N SER A 108 -15.47 35.02 -34.97
CA SER A 108 -14.50 34.16 -34.29
C SER A 108 -14.95 33.82 -32.86
N SER A 109 -15.46 34.80 -32.12
CA SER A 109 -15.91 34.61 -30.73
C SER A 109 -17.14 33.72 -30.65
N LEU A 110 -18.12 33.92 -31.54
CA LEU A 110 -19.33 33.11 -31.59
C LEU A 110 -19.03 31.66 -31.99
N LYS A 111 -18.12 31.48 -32.96
CA LYS A 111 -17.63 30.15 -33.34
C LYS A 111 -16.91 29.46 -32.17
N ALA A 112 -16.01 30.16 -31.48
CA ALA A 112 -15.33 29.61 -30.30
C ALA A 112 -16.31 29.23 -29.18
N LEU A 113 -17.36 30.03 -28.94
CA LEU A 113 -18.41 29.70 -27.98
C LEU A 113 -19.23 28.48 -28.41
N SER A 114 -19.59 28.38 -29.69
CA SER A 114 -20.28 27.21 -30.24
C SER A 114 -19.42 25.95 -30.08
N ASP A 115 -18.14 26.02 -30.45
CA ASP A 115 -17.20 24.91 -30.34
C ASP A 115 -17.01 24.51 -28.86
N LEU A 116 -16.92 25.48 -27.94
CA LEU A 116 -16.84 25.21 -26.50
C LEU A 116 -18.14 24.57 -25.97
N SER A 117 -19.29 25.01 -26.46
CA SER A 117 -20.60 24.47 -26.10
C SER A 117 -20.73 23.01 -26.53
N VAL A 118 -20.29 22.69 -27.74
CA VAL A 118 -20.29 21.34 -28.30
C VAL A 118 -19.28 20.44 -27.57
N THR A 119 -18.06 20.92 -27.34
CA THR A 119 -17.03 20.14 -26.63
C THR A 119 -17.41 19.84 -25.18
N LEU A 120 -18.07 20.79 -24.50
CA LEU A 120 -18.63 20.58 -23.16
C LEU A 120 -20.00 19.88 -23.17
N ASN A 121 -20.48 19.46 -24.34
CA ASN A 121 -21.76 18.80 -24.57
C ASN A 121 -22.94 19.51 -23.88
N ARG A 122 -23.01 20.84 -24.01
CA ARG A 122 -24.11 21.65 -23.50
C ARG A 122 -24.78 22.39 -24.65
N PRO A 123 -26.10 22.24 -24.86
CA PRO A 123 -26.75 22.81 -26.04
C PRO A 123 -27.01 24.33 -25.95
N LEU A 124 -27.23 24.91 -24.76
CA LEU A 124 -27.44 26.37 -24.58
C LEU A 124 -26.88 26.92 -23.24
N PRO A 125 -25.57 26.90 -23.00
CA PRO A 125 -25.01 27.42 -21.77
C PRO A 125 -24.85 28.95 -21.83
N LYS A 126 -25.25 29.64 -20.75
CA LYS A 126 -24.84 31.04 -20.53
C LYS A 126 -23.32 31.11 -20.49
N ILE A 127 -22.72 32.23 -20.93
CA ILE A 127 -21.26 32.40 -21.00
C ILE A 127 -20.62 32.17 -19.62
N GLU A 128 -21.27 32.62 -18.54
CA GLU A 128 -20.79 32.42 -17.17
C GLU A 128 -20.85 30.97 -16.72
N ALA A 129 -21.74 30.16 -17.31
CA ALA A 129 -21.81 28.72 -17.05
C ALA A 129 -20.70 27.97 -17.79
N LEU A 130 -20.41 28.35 -19.06
CA LEU A 130 -19.26 27.84 -19.81
C LEU A 130 -17.95 28.14 -19.09
N GLY A 131 -17.75 29.39 -18.66
CA GLY A 131 -16.53 29.81 -17.98
C GLY A 131 -16.30 29.07 -16.65
N ARG A 132 -17.35 28.92 -15.83
CA ARG A 132 -17.26 28.14 -14.59
C ARG A 132 -16.89 26.69 -14.86
N HIS A 133 -17.52 26.07 -15.85
CA HIS A 133 -17.25 24.68 -16.16
C HIS A 133 -15.84 24.46 -16.71
N LEU A 134 -15.32 25.39 -17.51
CA LEU A 134 -13.93 25.38 -17.95
C LEU A 134 -12.96 25.45 -16.76
N VAL A 135 -13.24 26.32 -15.79
CA VAL A 135 -12.45 26.43 -14.55
C VAL A 135 -12.54 25.14 -13.74
N ASP A 136 -13.73 24.56 -13.59
CA ASP A 136 -13.90 23.29 -12.88
C ASP A 136 -13.11 22.15 -13.57
N LEU A 137 -13.13 22.11 -14.90
CA LEU A 137 -12.39 21.13 -15.69
C LEU A 137 -10.87 21.33 -15.55
N GLN A 138 -10.42 22.58 -15.56
CA GLN A 138 -9.02 22.92 -15.30
C GLN A 138 -8.58 22.49 -13.90
N ILE A 139 -9.39 22.79 -12.87
CA ILE A 139 -9.12 22.35 -11.49
C ILE A 139 -9.02 20.83 -11.44
N ASN A 140 -9.97 20.12 -12.06
CA ASN A 140 -9.95 18.67 -12.09
C ASN A 140 -8.70 18.12 -12.80
N SER A 141 -8.29 18.71 -13.93
CA SER A 141 -7.06 18.34 -14.62
C SER A 141 -5.84 18.53 -13.71
N ASP A 142 -5.69 19.71 -13.12
CA ASP A 142 -4.55 20.04 -12.27
C ASP A 142 -4.50 19.14 -11.02
N THR A 143 -5.66 18.79 -10.45
CA THR A 143 -5.72 17.84 -9.31
C THR A 143 -5.30 16.43 -9.72
N LEU A 144 -5.68 15.98 -10.92
CA LEU A 144 -5.32 14.66 -11.41
C LEU A 144 -3.82 14.56 -11.72
N ASP A 145 -3.25 15.62 -12.31
CA ASP A 145 -1.82 15.73 -12.58
C ASP A 145 -1.02 15.70 -11.25
N GLN A 146 -1.45 16.47 -10.25
CA GLN A 146 -0.83 16.44 -8.92
C GLN A 146 -0.93 15.06 -8.24
N MET A 147 -2.07 14.37 -8.39
CA MET A 147 -2.22 13.01 -7.86
C MET A 147 -1.30 12.03 -8.59
N SER A 148 -1.15 12.16 -9.91
CA SER A 148 -0.24 11.36 -10.71
C SER A 148 1.21 11.53 -10.25
N ASP A 149 1.67 12.77 -10.07
CA ASP A 149 3.02 13.06 -9.58
C ASP A 149 3.26 12.50 -8.18
N ARG A 150 2.27 12.61 -7.30
CA ARG A 150 2.33 12.04 -5.94
C ARG A 150 2.43 10.51 -5.97
N VAL A 151 1.64 9.85 -6.83
CA VAL A 151 1.71 8.39 -7.01
C VAL A 151 3.07 7.99 -7.56
N GLY A 152 3.59 8.71 -8.56
CA GLY A 152 4.94 8.45 -9.10
C GLY A 152 6.04 8.60 -8.05
N THR A 153 5.92 9.57 -7.14
CA THR A 153 6.86 9.73 -6.02
C THR A 153 6.78 8.56 -5.03
N LEU A 154 5.57 8.09 -4.71
CA LEU A 154 5.35 6.94 -3.84
C LEU A 154 5.87 5.64 -4.47
N GLU A 155 5.66 5.46 -5.77
CA GLU A 155 6.18 4.32 -6.51
C GLU A 155 7.71 4.30 -6.48
N ALA A 156 8.36 5.43 -6.77
CA ALA A 156 9.81 5.53 -6.69
C ALA A 156 10.32 5.18 -5.29
N HIS A 157 9.67 5.68 -4.23
CA HIS A 157 10.02 5.37 -2.85
C HIS A 157 9.85 3.87 -2.53
N LEU A 158 8.73 3.26 -2.95
CA LEU A 158 8.51 1.83 -2.73
C LEU A 158 9.54 0.98 -3.46
N ASN A 159 9.92 1.36 -4.68
CA ASN A 159 10.96 0.67 -5.43
C ASN A 159 12.33 0.78 -4.74
N THR A 160 12.69 1.95 -4.20
CA THR A 160 13.92 2.09 -3.42
C THR A 160 13.90 1.27 -2.14
N GLU A 161 12.76 1.21 -1.45
CA GLU A 161 12.64 0.38 -0.24
C GLU A 161 12.72 -1.11 -0.57
N LEU A 162 12.14 -1.55 -1.69
CA LEU A 162 12.27 -2.93 -2.16
C LEU A 162 13.73 -3.28 -2.49
N GLU A 163 14.44 -2.40 -3.19
CA GLU A 163 15.87 -2.59 -3.47
C GLU A 163 16.70 -2.66 -2.18
N ASN A 164 16.41 -1.78 -1.21
CA ASN A 164 17.06 -1.80 0.10
C ASN A 164 16.79 -3.11 0.87
N ILE A 165 15.55 -3.61 0.83
CA ILE A 165 15.17 -4.87 1.46
C ILE A 165 15.89 -6.04 0.77
N ASP A 166 15.99 -6.06 -0.56
CA ASP A 166 16.69 -7.10 -1.29
C ASP A 166 18.19 -7.12 -0.95
N ILE A 167 18.81 -5.95 -0.83
CA ILE A 167 20.20 -5.81 -0.35
C ILE A 167 20.33 -6.39 1.06
N LEU A 168 19.43 -6.01 1.97
CA LEU A 168 19.44 -6.49 3.36
C LEU A 168 19.25 -8.02 3.44
N ILE A 169 18.37 -8.59 2.62
CA ILE A 169 18.18 -10.04 2.53
C ILE A 169 19.48 -10.70 2.06
N GLY A 170 20.15 -10.14 1.04
CA GLY A 170 21.45 -10.61 0.58
C GLY A 170 22.51 -10.59 1.69
N ASP A 171 22.56 -9.50 2.45
CA ASP A 171 23.48 -9.36 3.58
C ASP A 171 23.19 -10.36 4.70
N LEU A 172 21.92 -10.57 5.07
CA LEU A 172 21.53 -11.55 6.09
C LEU A 172 21.75 -13.00 5.64
N GLN A 173 21.68 -13.26 4.33
CA GLN A 173 22.01 -14.57 3.76
C GLN A 173 23.53 -14.78 3.60
N SER A 174 24.34 -13.73 3.81
CA SER A 174 25.79 -13.82 3.69
C SER A 174 26.41 -14.73 4.76
N GLN A 175 27.61 -15.22 4.46
CA GLN A 175 28.38 -16.11 5.32
C GLN A 175 28.66 -15.53 6.72
N ALA A 176 28.56 -14.20 6.90
CA ALA A 176 28.74 -13.53 8.18
C ALA A 176 27.62 -13.83 9.18
N TYR A 177 26.39 -14.03 8.69
CA TYR A 177 25.20 -14.30 9.51
C TYR A 177 24.73 -15.75 9.46
N GLN A 178 25.33 -16.58 8.59
CA GLN A 178 25.07 -18.01 8.58
C GLN A 178 25.83 -18.73 9.72
N PRO A 179 25.21 -19.69 10.40
CA PRO A 179 25.91 -20.51 11.38
C PRO A 179 27.11 -21.20 10.73
N SER A 180 28.28 -21.13 11.37
CA SER A 180 29.44 -21.90 10.92
C SER A 180 29.04 -23.37 10.76
N THR A 181 29.34 -23.97 9.62
CA THR A 181 28.97 -25.36 9.29
C THR A 181 29.57 -26.37 10.27
N ASP A 182 30.61 -25.98 11.01
CA ASP A 182 31.25 -26.79 12.05
C ASP A 182 30.63 -26.59 13.45
N LEU A 183 29.75 -25.60 13.65
CA LEU A 183 29.15 -25.32 14.97
C LEU A 183 28.36 -26.53 15.49
N ALA A 184 27.60 -27.22 14.64
CA ALA A 184 26.86 -28.41 15.03
C ALA A 184 27.80 -29.55 15.49
N ASN A 185 28.91 -29.75 14.77
CA ASN A 185 29.92 -30.75 15.13
C ASN A 185 30.64 -30.37 16.43
N GLN A 186 30.96 -29.09 16.61
CA GLN A 186 31.56 -28.56 17.83
C GLN A 186 30.62 -28.71 19.03
N VAL A 187 29.33 -28.43 18.88
CA VAL A 187 28.31 -28.65 19.93
C VAL A 187 28.24 -30.12 20.31
N ILE A 188 28.19 -31.04 19.34
CA ILE A 188 28.16 -32.48 19.61
C ILE A 188 29.46 -32.93 20.31
N ASN A 189 30.62 -32.46 19.86
CA ASN A 189 31.90 -32.78 20.50
C ASN A 189 32.00 -32.21 21.92
N ASN A 190 31.53 -30.98 22.15
CA ASN A 190 31.47 -30.38 23.47
C ASN A 190 30.49 -31.13 24.38
N GLN A 191 29.33 -31.56 23.87
CA GLN A 191 28.40 -32.41 24.62
C GLN A 191 29.03 -33.77 25.01
N ARG A 192 29.80 -34.40 24.11
CA ARG A 192 30.53 -35.63 24.43
C ARG A 192 31.58 -35.39 25.52
N LYS A 193 32.38 -34.32 25.39
CA LYS A 193 33.37 -33.93 26.41
C LYS A 193 32.73 -33.63 27.76
N ILE A 194 31.60 -32.90 27.77
CA ILE A 194 30.84 -32.60 29.00
C ILE A 194 30.35 -33.89 29.64
N LYS A 195 29.80 -34.84 28.86
CA LYS A 195 29.40 -36.15 29.39
C LYS A 195 30.57 -36.92 29.97
N GLU A 196 31.70 -36.95 29.27
CA GLU A 196 32.92 -37.62 29.75
C GLU A 196 33.44 -37.01 31.06
N ILE A 197 33.54 -35.69 31.12
CA ILE A 197 33.97 -34.97 32.33
C ILE A 197 32.93 -35.17 33.44
N SER A 198 31.64 -35.11 33.14
CA SER A 198 30.57 -35.35 34.12
C SER A 198 30.58 -36.77 34.68
N MET A 199 31.01 -37.78 33.91
CA MET A 199 31.22 -39.14 34.42
C MET A 199 32.45 -39.24 35.32
N LYS A 200 33.50 -38.47 35.03
CA LYS A 200 34.74 -38.40 35.83
C LYS A 200 34.62 -37.50 37.06
N LEU A 201 33.63 -36.62 37.11
CA LEU A 201 33.44 -35.63 38.18
C LEU A 201 33.15 -36.29 39.54
N PRO A 202 32.29 -37.32 39.65
CA PRO A 202 32.11 -38.08 40.90
C PRO A 202 33.42 -38.71 41.39
N GLU A 203 34.19 -39.33 40.50
CA GLU A 203 35.47 -39.96 40.86
C GLU A 203 36.51 -38.93 41.35
N LEU A 204 36.60 -37.78 40.68
CA LEU A 204 37.46 -36.67 41.13
C LEU A 204 36.95 -36.04 42.42
N ARG A 205 35.63 -35.93 42.59
CA ARG A 205 35.01 -35.43 43.83
C ARG A 205 35.25 -36.40 44.98
N ASP A 206 35.19 -37.70 44.76
CA ASP A 206 35.50 -38.74 45.74
C ASP A 206 36.98 -38.75 46.06
N ARG A 207 37.85 -38.51 45.07
CA ARG A 207 39.30 -38.37 45.28
C ARG A 207 39.64 -37.11 46.06
N VAL A 208 39.04 -35.97 45.76
CA VAL A 208 39.15 -34.74 46.57
C VAL A 208 38.56 -34.95 47.95
N ALA A 209 37.41 -35.62 48.09
CA ALA A 209 36.85 -35.98 49.40
C ALA A 209 37.85 -36.83 50.19
N SER A 210 38.45 -37.85 49.57
CA SER A 210 39.45 -38.72 50.18
C SER A 210 40.77 -38.00 50.54
N LEU A 211 41.14 -36.94 49.79
CA LEU A 211 42.30 -36.09 50.07
C LEU A 211 41.99 -34.97 51.08
N SER A 212 40.73 -34.53 51.15
CA SER A 212 40.22 -33.53 52.09
C SER A 212 39.97 -34.10 53.49
N PHE A 213 40.00 -35.42 53.63
CA PHE A 213 40.12 -36.11 54.91
C PHE A 213 41.59 -36.47 55.18
N PRO A 214 42.11 -36.06 56.33
CA PRO A 214 42.91 -34.85 56.50
C PRO A 214 44.36 -35.01 56.01
N SER A 215 44.73 -34.26 54.97
CA SER A 215 46.09 -33.72 54.87
C SER A 215 46.02 -32.29 55.40
N SER A 216 46.67 -32.10 56.55
CA SER A 216 46.83 -30.86 57.30
C SER A 216 47.02 -29.61 56.42
N GLU A 217 46.00 -28.75 56.38
CA GLU A 217 46.08 -27.28 56.32
C GLU A 217 44.65 -26.74 56.20
N GLN A 218 43.92 -26.77 57.32
CA GLN A 218 42.81 -25.85 57.50
C GLN A 218 43.41 -24.44 57.47
N PHE A 219 43.24 -23.73 56.35
CA PHE A 219 43.21 -22.28 56.40
C PHE A 219 42.11 -21.91 57.37
N THR A 220 42.49 -21.60 58.60
CA THR A 220 41.60 -20.98 59.57
C THR A 220 41.26 -19.62 58.99
N VAL A 221 40.11 -19.53 58.32
CA VAL A 221 39.50 -18.25 57.91
C VAL A 221 39.49 -17.41 59.17
N THR A 222 40.41 -16.44 59.22
CA THR A 222 40.65 -15.67 60.42
C THR A 222 39.61 -14.56 60.45
N ILE A 223 39.18 -14.12 61.63
CA ILE A 223 38.21 -13.01 61.79
C ILE A 223 38.65 -11.76 60.99
N TYR A 224 39.96 -11.62 60.76
CA TYR A 224 40.56 -10.61 59.89
C TYR A 224 40.10 -10.70 58.42
N ASP A 225 40.03 -11.91 57.85
CA ASP A 225 39.60 -12.14 56.47
C ASP A 225 38.12 -11.78 56.32
N VAL A 226 37.28 -12.19 57.29
CA VAL A 226 35.85 -11.84 57.33
C VAL A 226 35.66 -10.33 57.40
N ASN A 227 36.44 -9.63 58.23
CA ASN A 227 36.37 -8.18 58.34
C ASN A 227 36.87 -7.47 57.05
N SER A 228 37.83 -8.07 56.34
CA SER A 228 38.28 -7.55 55.05
C SER A 228 37.21 -7.70 53.96
N GLU A 229 36.49 -8.82 53.96
CA GLU A 229 35.37 -9.06 53.03
C GLU A 229 34.16 -8.20 53.38
N GLU A 230 33.86 -8.00 54.66
CA GLU A 230 32.80 -7.11 55.12
C GLU A 230 33.04 -5.65 54.69
N LYS A 231 34.28 -5.18 54.75
CA LYS A 231 34.64 -3.85 54.24
C LYS A 231 34.43 -3.73 52.73
N LYS A 232 34.87 -4.72 51.96
CA LYS A 232 34.66 -4.77 50.50
C LYS A 232 33.17 -4.81 50.15
N PHE A 233 32.39 -5.58 50.90
CA PHE A 233 30.95 -5.67 50.72
C PHE A 233 30.24 -4.34 51.00
N ASN A 234 30.61 -3.67 52.08
CA ASN A 234 30.06 -2.35 52.42
C ASN A 234 30.44 -1.27 51.38
N GLU A 235 31.64 -1.35 50.82
CA GLU A 235 32.05 -0.48 49.72
C GLU A 235 31.25 -0.77 48.44
N LEU A 236 31.05 -2.04 48.10
CA LEU A 236 30.23 -2.44 46.97
C LEU A 236 28.77 -2.00 47.13
N LEU A 237 28.22 -2.10 48.36
CA LEU A 237 26.86 -1.70 48.68
C LEU A 237 26.67 -0.18 48.49
N ARG A 238 27.65 0.63 48.91
CA ARG A 238 27.64 2.08 48.63
C ARG A 238 27.65 2.35 47.12
N ASN A 239 28.50 1.67 46.37
CA ASN A 239 28.57 1.83 44.92
C ASN A 239 27.25 1.44 44.23
N VAL A 240 26.61 0.35 44.68
CA VAL A 240 25.29 -0.05 44.16
C VAL A 240 24.23 1.00 44.52
N GLN A 241 24.26 1.54 45.74
CA GLN A 241 23.32 2.58 46.15
C GLN A 241 23.48 3.87 45.33
N ASP A 242 24.72 4.28 45.04
CA ASP A 242 25.02 5.44 44.21
C ASP A 242 24.54 5.20 42.76
N LEU A 243 24.82 4.02 42.20
CA LEU A 243 24.34 3.63 40.87
C LEU A 243 22.81 3.52 40.81
N GLU A 244 22.15 3.03 41.86
CA GLU A 244 20.69 3.00 41.92
C GLU A 244 20.07 4.40 41.98
N LEU A 245 20.71 5.35 42.66
CA LEU A 245 20.29 6.75 42.65
C LEU A 245 20.48 7.37 41.26
N GLU A 246 21.60 7.08 40.59
CA GLU A 246 21.87 7.50 39.22
C GLU A 246 20.84 6.90 38.24
N VAL A 247 20.53 5.61 38.32
CA VAL A 247 19.50 4.95 37.51
C VAL A 247 18.10 5.48 37.80
N LYS A 248 17.78 5.80 39.05
CA LYS A 248 16.51 6.45 39.42
C LYS A 248 16.41 7.88 38.86
N SER A 249 17.53 8.57 38.62
CA SER A 249 17.50 9.87 37.92
C SER A 249 17.10 9.74 36.44
N TYR A 250 17.32 8.56 35.86
CA TYR A 250 16.91 8.20 34.50
C TYR A 250 15.54 7.50 34.43
N HIS A 251 14.78 7.45 35.53
CA HIS A 251 13.45 6.83 35.54
C HIS A 251 12.50 7.61 34.62
N GLY A 252 12.02 6.94 33.57
CA GLY A 252 11.18 7.53 32.52
C GLY A 252 11.83 7.54 31.14
N LEU A 253 13.13 7.24 31.00
CA LEU A 253 13.73 6.99 29.69
C LEU A 253 13.50 5.52 29.28
N PRO A 254 12.87 5.26 28.12
CA PRO A 254 12.81 3.92 27.55
C PRO A 254 14.22 3.33 27.41
N HIS A 255 14.37 2.02 27.68
CA HIS A 255 15.64 1.28 27.55
C HIS A 255 16.22 1.31 26.12
N ASP A 256 15.40 1.68 25.13
CA ASP A 256 15.78 1.83 23.73
C ASP A 256 15.94 3.32 23.38
N VAL A 257 17.15 3.68 22.94
CA VAL A 257 17.53 5.03 22.51
C VAL A 257 16.65 5.53 21.36
N SER A 258 16.14 4.62 20.51
CA SER A 258 15.24 4.97 19.41
C SER A 258 13.85 5.37 19.92
N LEU A 259 13.29 4.65 20.88
CA LEU A 259 12.01 4.96 21.52
C LEU A 259 12.08 6.28 22.30
N ALA A 260 13.17 6.53 23.02
CA ALA A 260 13.39 7.79 23.73
C ALA A 260 13.42 9.00 22.78
N ARG A 261 13.97 8.84 21.56
CA ARG A 261 13.95 9.89 20.53
C ARG A 261 12.54 10.15 19.99
N ILE A 262 11.75 9.10 19.79
CA ILE A 262 10.37 9.22 19.33
C ILE A 262 9.52 9.93 20.38
N GLU A 263 9.66 9.58 21.65
CA GLU A 263 8.92 10.22 22.74
C GLU A 263 9.32 11.69 22.91
N LEU A 264 10.61 12.01 22.79
CA LEU A 264 11.10 13.40 22.80
C LEU A 264 10.53 14.21 21.63
N GLU A 265 10.48 13.63 20.43
CA GLU A 265 9.91 14.31 19.26
C GLU A 265 8.40 14.52 19.39
N ASN A 266 7.68 13.57 19.97
CA ASN A 266 6.26 13.71 20.30
C ASN A 266 6.02 14.86 21.29
N VAL A 267 6.79 14.92 22.38
CA VAL A 267 6.69 15.99 23.38
C VAL A 267 7.07 17.34 22.78
N ARG A 268 8.07 17.40 21.89
CA ARG A 268 8.39 18.63 21.14
C ARG A 268 7.24 19.05 20.23
N ALA A 269 6.63 18.12 19.52
CA ALA A 269 5.49 18.41 18.66
C ALA A 269 4.29 18.94 19.46
N GLU A 270 4.03 18.40 20.66
CA GLU A 270 3.01 18.94 21.58
C GLU A 270 3.35 20.35 22.07
N LEU A 271 4.60 20.60 22.43
CA LEU A 271 5.08 21.93 22.84
C LEU A 271 4.88 22.93 21.69
N PHE A 272 5.24 22.58 20.46
CA PHE A 272 5.01 23.41 19.28
C PHE A 272 3.52 23.70 19.05
N LYS A 273 2.64 22.69 19.21
CA LYS A 273 1.19 22.91 19.12
C LYS A 273 0.68 23.89 20.18
N LEU A 274 1.16 23.76 21.42
CA LEU A 274 0.79 24.67 22.51
C LEU A 274 1.32 26.09 22.29
N ILE A 275 2.53 26.25 21.77
CA ILE A 275 3.07 27.56 21.37
C ILE A 275 2.19 28.18 20.28
N ASN A 276 1.87 27.42 19.24
CA ASN A 276 1.07 27.93 18.13
C ASN A 276 -0.35 28.31 18.59
N MET A 277 -0.93 27.52 19.51
CA MET A 277 -2.21 27.85 20.13
C MET A 277 -2.12 29.14 20.97
N ARG A 278 -1.06 29.30 21.76
CA ARG A 278 -0.80 30.53 22.52
C ARG A 278 -0.67 31.73 21.59
N ASP A 279 0.09 31.60 20.51
CA ASP A 279 0.37 32.69 19.59
C ASP A 279 -0.90 33.08 18.82
N ASN A 280 -1.70 32.12 18.36
CA ASN A 280 -3.01 32.39 17.76
C ASN A 280 -3.96 33.09 18.75
N MET A 281 -4.01 32.64 20.01
CA MET A 281 -4.82 33.31 21.04
C MET A 281 -4.31 34.72 21.34
N PHE A 282 -3.01 34.97 21.21
CA PHE A 282 -2.39 36.28 21.42
C PHE A 282 -2.71 37.23 20.27
N GLU A 283 -2.58 36.77 19.02
CA GLU A 283 -2.97 37.53 17.82
C GLU A 283 -4.47 37.90 17.87
N ASP A 284 -5.34 36.95 18.23
CA ASP A 284 -6.78 37.21 18.41
C ASP A 284 -7.05 38.28 19.49
N LEU A 285 -6.27 38.31 20.56
CA LEU A 285 -6.35 39.32 21.62
C LEU A 285 -5.86 40.69 21.12
N VAL A 286 -4.74 40.72 20.40
CA VAL A 286 -4.15 41.94 19.82
C VAL A 286 -5.09 42.56 18.79
N ASP A 287 -5.68 41.77 17.89
CA ASP A 287 -6.63 42.23 16.89
C ASP A 287 -7.93 42.78 17.49
N ARG A 288 -8.42 42.18 18.58
CA ARG A 288 -9.54 42.71 19.35
C ARG A 288 -9.21 44.06 20.00
N THR A 289 -8.01 44.22 20.55
CA THR A 289 -7.60 45.51 21.13
C THR A 289 -7.42 46.60 20.07
N ASN A 290 -6.82 46.28 18.92
CA ASN A 290 -6.60 47.21 17.81
C ASN A 290 -7.91 47.62 17.11
N SER A 291 -8.89 46.71 17.01
CA SER A 291 -10.22 47.02 16.47
C SER A 291 -11.06 47.86 17.44
N SER A 292 -10.92 47.66 18.75
CA SER A 292 -11.59 48.50 19.77
C SER A 292 -11.02 49.92 19.90
N GLY A 293 -9.77 50.15 19.51
CA GLY A 293 -9.13 51.48 19.50
C GLY A 293 -9.45 52.36 18.29
N LYS A 294 -10.15 51.85 17.27
CA LYS A 294 -10.53 52.59 16.05
C LYS A 294 -11.96 53.15 16.08
N GLN A 295 -12.70 52.98 17.19
CA GLN A 295 -14.09 53.44 17.34
C GLN A 295 -14.28 54.65 18.28
N THR A 296 -13.21 55.35 18.67
CA THR A 296 -13.30 56.64 19.39
C THR A 296 -12.80 57.79 18.54
#